data_AF-A0A5C4VEI1-F1
#
_entry.id   AF-A0A5C4VEI1-F1
#
_cell.length_a   1.000
_cell.length_b   1.000
_cell.length_c   1.000
_cell.angle_alpha   90.00
_cell.angle_beta   90.00
_cell.angle_gamma   90.00
#
_symmetry.space_group_name_H-M   'P 1'
#
loop_
_entity.id
_entity.type
_entity.pdbx_description
1 polymer ?
#
loop_
_entity_poly.entity_id
_entity_poly.type
_entity_poly.pdbx_seq_one_letter_code
_entity_poly.pdbx_strand_id
1 'polypeptide(L)'
;MPTLLGSLRRLALTPSLRDVTFNRRGFPVKATSRTERLEVIPQSVICGFEWAIEARGLWEVERRLLMVEPELRGYAYEGATMAYTIRDAIHGKRTRELLLGPAQPHLFLSYIGVGFALSRLPRRLWRKVVPDLTGSRYYPRVTWLAVDGYGFDRAYFHTDRWVSAQKVPHAYPWAGSGDYFLRAVDQGIGRALWFIHGAGVAAVTDAVLRFPEHRRADLWSGVGLAATFAGGCESEDFSALRRLSGEHWAEVGLGTVLAVKARVHAGFVPKHTEPASALLAGMSVPEAVALADRAEESGGRAEAGLSYEGWRRRIAGRIPQAEADRR
;
A
#
# COMPACT_ATOMS: atom_id res chain seq x y z
N MET A 1 -12.96 -27.66 6.24
CA MET A 1 -11.95 -28.52 6.91
C MET A 1 -10.63 -28.43 6.14
N PRO A 2 -9.54 -28.01 6.79
CA PRO A 2 -8.21 -27.95 6.17
C PRO A 2 -7.79 -29.24 5.50
N THR A 3 -6.93 -29.15 4.48
CA THR A 3 -6.16 -30.32 4.02
C THR A 3 -4.88 -30.43 4.85
N LEU A 4 -4.36 -31.65 5.06
CA LEU A 4 -3.05 -31.85 5.70
C LEU A 4 -1.95 -31.02 5.00
N LEU A 5 -1.96 -30.99 3.67
CA LEU A 5 -1.03 -30.19 2.87
C LEU A 5 -1.25 -28.68 3.03
N GLY A 6 -2.50 -28.24 3.19
CA GLY A 6 -2.84 -26.84 3.46
C GLY A 6 -2.37 -26.39 4.84
N SER A 7 -2.56 -27.22 5.86
CA SER A 7 -2.10 -26.92 7.22
C SER A 7 -0.57 -26.93 7.33
N LEU A 8 0.13 -27.82 6.61
CA LEU A 8 1.59 -27.80 6.49
C LEU A 8 2.11 -26.53 5.82
N ARG A 9 1.46 -26.07 4.74
CA ARG A 9 1.82 -24.79 4.09
C ARG A 9 1.62 -23.59 5.01
N ARG A 10 0.51 -23.54 5.75
CA ARG A 10 0.26 -22.49 6.74
C ARG A 10 1.37 -22.47 7.78
N LEU A 11 1.71 -23.63 8.34
CA LEU A 11 2.79 -23.74 9.34
C LEU A 11 4.15 -23.29 8.80
N ALA A 12 4.46 -23.59 7.53
CA ALA A 12 5.76 -23.29 6.95
C ALA A 12 5.91 -21.86 6.41
N LEU A 13 4.80 -21.22 5.98
CA LEU A 13 4.85 -19.98 5.19
C LEU A 13 4.19 -18.77 5.87
N THR A 14 3.32 -18.99 6.86
CA THR A 14 2.67 -17.89 7.56
C THR A 14 3.61 -17.34 8.62
N PRO A 15 3.98 -16.04 8.57
CA PRO A 15 4.60 -15.37 9.71
C PRO A 15 3.65 -15.41 10.92
N SER A 16 4.18 -15.55 12.15
CA SER A 16 3.31 -15.49 13.32
C SER A 16 2.65 -14.11 13.43
N LEU A 17 1.41 -14.04 13.94
CA LEU A 17 0.79 -12.76 14.34
C LEU A 17 1.70 -11.94 15.26
N ARG A 18 2.50 -12.60 16.09
CA ARG A 18 3.48 -11.93 16.96
C ARG A 18 4.61 -11.27 16.17
N ASP A 19 5.02 -11.85 15.05
CA ASP A 19 6.16 -11.38 14.24
C ASP A 19 5.89 -10.05 13.53
N VAL A 20 4.63 -9.60 13.49
CA VAL A 20 4.22 -8.30 12.93
C VAL A 20 3.81 -7.27 13.99
N THR A 21 3.95 -7.58 15.28
CA THR A 21 3.68 -6.59 16.33
C THR A 21 4.84 -5.60 16.44
N PHE A 22 4.55 -4.32 16.70
CA PHE A 22 5.56 -3.27 16.79
C PHE A 22 6.60 -3.58 17.87
N ASN A 23 6.16 -4.17 18.99
CA ASN A 23 7.06 -4.63 20.04
C ASN A 23 8.04 -5.70 19.53
N ARG A 24 7.55 -6.75 18.87
CA ARG A 24 8.42 -7.81 18.33
C ARG A 24 9.35 -7.30 17.23
N ARG A 25 8.90 -6.31 16.46
CA ARG A 25 9.70 -5.64 15.44
C ARG A 25 10.75 -4.67 16.01
N GLY A 26 10.68 -4.33 17.30
CA GLY A 26 11.56 -3.35 17.93
C GLY A 26 11.34 -1.93 17.44
N PHE A 27 10.12 -1.59 17.02
CA PHE A 27 9.81 -0.24 16.54
C PHE A 27 9.85 0.79 17.68
N PRO A 28 10.32 2.02 17.42
CA PRO A 28 10.52 3.05 18.44
C PRO A 28 9.19 3.74 18.84
N VAL A 29 8.22 2.96 19.30
CA VAL A 29 6.86 3.42 19.63
C VAL A 29 6.47 2.99 21.04
N LYS A 30 5.65 3.83 21.70
CA LYS A 30 5.02 3.47 22.98
C LYS A 30 3.65 2.86 22.70
N ALA A 31 3.29 1.83 23.46
CA ALA A 31 1.96 1.24 23.39
C ALA A 31 0.91 2.28 23.82
N THR A 32 0.00 2.57 22.90
CA THR A 32 -1.14 3.48 23.05
C THR A 32 -2.32 2.92 22.26
N SER A 33 -3.53 3.42 22.51
CA SER A 33 -4.71 3.06 21.70
C SER A 33 -4.53 3.33 20.20
N ARG A 34 -3.70 4.32 19.83
CA ARG A 34 -3.35 4.62 18.43
C ARG A 34 -2.49 3.53 17.81
N THR A 35 -1.41 3.15 18.50
CA THR A 35 -0.52 2.09 18.00
C THR A 35 -1.20 0.73 17.97
N GLU A 36 -2.07 0.43 18.95
CA GLU A 36 -2.89 -0.78 18.95
C GLU A 36 -3.79 -0.87 17.72
N ARG A 37 -4.48 0.21 17.35
CA ARG A 37 -5.29 0.26 16.11
C ARG A 37 -4.45 0.03 14.86
N LEU A 38 -3.25 0.61 14.80
CA LEU A 38 -2.33 0.38 13.67
C LEU A 38 -1.81 -1.06 13.63
N GLU A 39 -1.64 -1.74 14.76
CA GLU A 39 -1.23 -3.15 14.81
C GLU A 39 -2.32 -4.13 14.34
N VAL A 40 -3.60 -3.75 14.43
CA VAL A 40 -4.71 -4.58 13.90
C VAL A 40 -4.63 -4.74 12.38
N ILE A 41 -4.03 -3.76 11.68
CA ILE A 41 -3.88 -3.76 10.22
C ILE A 41 -3.01 -4.95 9.74
N PRO A 42 -1.72 -5.09 10.14
CA PRO A 42 -0.91 -6.23 9.72
C PRO A 42 -1.44 -7.57 10.24
N GLN A 43 -2.14 -7.59 11.39
CA GLN A 43 -2.83 -8.81 11.85
C GLN A 43 -3.94 -9.24 10.88
N SER A 44 -4.72 -8.29 10.36
CA SER A 44 -5.76 -8.55 9.36
C SER A 44 -5.18 -9.13 8.06
N VAL A 45 -4.00 -8.65 7.64
CA VAL A 45 -3.24 -9.23 6.51
C VAL A 45 -2.89 -10.69 6.79
N ILE A 46 -2.34 -11.00 7.97
CA ILE A 46 -1.99 -12.39 8.32
C ILE A 46 -3.23 -13.29 8.33
N CYS A 47 -4.35 -12.85 8.91
CA CYS A 47 -5.60 -13.62 8.91
C CYS A 47 -6.04 -13.98 7.49
N GLY A 48 -6.03 -13.01 6.58
CA GLY A 48 -6.35 -13.24 5.17
C GLY A 48 -5.38 -14.21 4.49
N PHE A 49 -4.08 -14.08 4.77
CA PHE A 49 -3.06 -15.00 4.26
C PHE A 49 -3.29 -16.43 4.74
N GLU A 50 -3.52 -16.63 6.04
CA GLU A 50 -3.78 -17.95 6.63
C GLU A 50 -5.00 -18.63 6.02
N TRP A 51 -6.09 -17.88 5.82
CA TRP A 51 -7.29 -18.44 5.22
C TRP A 51 -7.07 -18.85 3.76
N ALA A 52 -6.34 -18.08 2.97
CA ALA A 52 -6.11 -18.39 1.57
C ALA A 52 -5.02 -19.45 1.31
N ILE A 53 -3.97 -19.49 2.13
CA ILE A 53 -2.87 -20.46 1.94
C ILE A 53 -3.34 -21.89 2.20
N GLU A 54 -4.30 -22.07 3.13
CA GLU A 54 -4.86 -23.35 3.54
C GLU A 54 -6.09 -23.78 2.71
N ALA A 55 -6.87 -22.83 2.20
CA ALA A 55 -8.15 -23.10 1.55
C ALA A 55 -8.05 -23.92 0.25
N ARG A 56 -9.10 -24.73 0.02
CA ARG A 56 -9.24 -25.56 -1.18
C ARG A 56 -9.78 -24.79 -2.37
N GLY A 57 -10.62 -23.78 -2.13
CA GLY A 57 -11.29 -23.02 -3.19
C GLY A 57 -11.64 -21.59 -2.78
N LEU A 58 -11.93 -20.77 -3.78
CA LEU A 58 -12.18 -19.33 -3.63
C LEU A 58 -13.41 -19.04 -2.76
N TRP A 59 -14.48 -19.84 -2.89
CA TRP A 59 -15.72 -19.66 -2.12
C TRP A 59 -15.50 -19.68 -0.60
N GLU A 60 -14.66 -20.59 -0.10
CA GLU A 60 -14.35 -20.68 1.34
C GLU A 60 -13.59 -19.43 1.81
N VAL A 61 -12.64 -18.95 1.02
CA VAL A 61 -11.86 -17.75 1.33
C VAL A 61 -12.75 -16.52 1.35
N GLU A 62 -13.59 -16.34 0.33
CA GLU A 62 -14.54 -15.23 0.24
C GLU A 62 -15.45 -15.17 1.47
N ARG A 63 -16.05 -16.30 1.87
CA ARG A 63 -16.92 -16.34 3.04
C ARG A 63 -16.23 -15.93 4.33
N ARG A 64 -14.96 -16.34 4.53
CA ARG A 64 -14.18 -15.92 5.70
C ARG A 64 -13.81 -14.44 5.64
N LEU A 65 -13.40 -13.94 4.48
CA LEU A 65 -13.05 -12.54 4.29
C LEU A 65 -14.25 -11.60 4.50
N LEU A 66 -15.47 -12.02 4.14
CA LEU A 66 -16.69 -11.25 4.39
C LEU A 66 -17.03 -11.08 5.88
N MET A 67 -16.49 -11.93 6.76
CA MET A 67 -16.64 -11.78 8.21
C MET A 67 -15.71 -10.71 8.81
N VAL A 68 -14.74 -10.21 8.04
CA VAL A 68 -13.88 -9.11 8.48
C VAL A 68 -14.62 -7.80 8.35
N GLU A 69 -14.49 -6.95 9.38
CA GLU A 69 -15.04 -5.61 9.41
C GLU A 69 -14.72 -4.83 8.12
N PRO A 70 -15.68 -4.06 7.56
CA PRO A 70 -15.48 -3.37 6.28
C PRO A 70 -14.20 -2.52 6.21
N GLU A 71 -13.83 -1.89 7.32
CA GLU A 71 -12.62 -1.08 7.42
C GLU A 71 -11.33 -1.88 7.20
N LEU A 72 -11.27 -3.12 7.69
CA LEU A 72 -10.10 -3.98 7.68
C LEU A 72 -10.10 -5.01 6.54
N ARG A 73 -11.25 -5.21 5.91
CA ARG A 73 -11.47 -6.24 4.89
C ARG A 73 -10.49 -6.15 3.73
N GLY A 74 -10.16 -4.93 3.28
CA GLY A 74 -9.17 -4.73 2.22
C GLY A 74 -7.79 -5.32 2.57
N TYR A 75 -7.34 -5.17 3.81
CA TYR A 75 -6.09 -5.75 4.29
C TYR A 75 -6.15 -7.29 4.38
N ALA A 76 -7.32 -7.85 4.72
CA ALA A 76 -7.50 -9.30 4.65
C ALA A 76 -7.43 -9.82 3.19
N TYR A 77 -7.99 -9.09 2.22
CA TYR A 77 -7.82 -9.42 0.80
C TYR A 77 -6.37 -9.28 0.30
N GLU A 78 -5.62 -8.32 0.83
CA GLU A 78 -4.18 -8.16 0.57
C GLU A 78 -3.41 -9.43 0.97
N GLY A 79 -3.63 -9.93 2.19
CA GLY A 79 -3.04 -11.19 2.66
C GLY A 79 -3.49 -12.41 1.86
N ALA A 80 -4.77 -12.50 1.53
CA ALA A 80 -5.28 -13.60 0.70
C ALA A 80 -4.64 -13.62 -0.69
N THR A 81 -4.45 -12.43 -1.28
CA THR A 81 -3.80 -12.27 -2.58
C THR A 81 -2.33 -12.65 -2.53
N MET A 82 -1.62 -12.26 -1.45
CA MET A 82 -0.24 -12.69 -1.21
C MET A 82 -0.10 -14.22 -1.18
N ALA A 83 -0.98 -14.90 -0.44
CA ALA A 83 -0.96 -16.36 -0.34
C ALA A 83 -1.19 -17.04 -1.70
N TYR A 84 -2.19 -16.59 -2.46
CA TYR A 84 -2.46 -17.13 -3.80
C TYR A 84 -1.36 -16.83 -4.80
N THR A 85 -0.72 -15.66 -4.71
CA THR A 85 0.43 -15.31 -5.55
C THR A 85 1.59 -16.28 -5.33
N ILE A 86 1.90 -16.60 -4.06
CA ILE A 86 2.94 -17.59 -3.72
C ILE A 86 2.59 -18.98 -4.25
N ARG A 87 1.32 -19.40 -4.14
CA ARG A 87 0.86 -20.70 -4.65
C ARG A 87 0.96 -20.78 -6.18
N ASP A 88 0.52 -19.72 -6.86
CA ASP A 88 0.50 -19.68 -8.32
C ASP A 88 1.90 -19.52 -8.93
N ALA A 89 2.88 -19.01 -8.19
CA ALA A 89 4.28 -18.96 -8.63
C ALA A 89 4.86 -20.34 -8.98
N ILE A 90 4.31 -21.40 -8.38
CA ILE A 90 4.58 -22.80 -8.75
C ILE A 90 3.63 -23.21 -9.88
N HIS A 91 2.33 -23.19 -9.63
CA HIS A 91 1.28 -23.51 -10.60
C HIS A 91 -0.10 -23.06 -10.11
N GLY A 92 -0.87 -22.38 -10.96
CA GLY A 92 -2.26 -22.07 -10.69
C GLY A 92 -2.73 -20.78 -11.34
N LYS A 93 -3.99 -20.43 -11.05
CA LYS A 93 -4.70 -19.25 -11.55
C LYS A 93 -5.53 -18.56 -10.46
N ARG A 94 -5.27 -18.89 -9.19
CA ARG A 94 -6.09 -18.46 -8.04
C ARG A 94 -6.03 -16.96 -7.82
N THR A 95 -4.87 -16.37 -8.04
CA THR A 95 -4.65 -14.92 -8.00
C THR A 95 -5.55 -14.25 -9.03
N ARG A 96 -5.55 -14.74 -10.28
CA ARG A 96 -6.44 -14.21 -11.34
C ARG A 96 -7.92 -14.35 -10.97
N GLU A 97 -8.33 -15.52 -10.50
CA GLU A 97 -9.71 -15.79 -10.10
C GLU A 97 -10.16 -14.90 -8.93
N LEU A 98 -9.29 -14.68 -7.94
CA LEU A 98 -9.54 -13.79 -6.82
C LEU A 98 -9.69 -12.32 -7.29
N LEU A 99 -8.76 -11.83 -8.12
CA LEU A 99 -8.72 -10.45 -8.59
C LEU A 99 -9.87 -10.11 -9.57
N LEU A 100 -10.33 -11.06 -10.38
CA LEU A 100 -11.51 -10.89 -11.24
C LEU A 100 -12.84 -11.13 -10.51
N GLY A 101 -12.79 -11.77 -9.34
CA GLY A 101 -13.96 -12.08 -8.53
C GLY A 101 -14.03 -11.21 -7.27
N PRO A 102 -14.04 -11.81 -6.07
CA PRO A 102 -14.41 -11.11 -4.85
C PRO A 102 -13.40 -10.05 -4.38
N ALA A 103 -12.16 -10.07 -4.86
CA ALA A 103 -11.19 -9.03 -4.56
C ALA A 103 -11.26 -7.80 -5.49
N GLN A 104 -12.18 -7.78 -6.47
CA GLN A 104 -12.31 -6.65 -7.40
C GLN A 104 -12.45 -5.28 -6.68
N PRO A 105 -13.30 -5.13 -5.64
CA PRO A 105 -13.38 -3.88 -4.88
C PRO A 105 -12.09 -3.54 -4.13
N HIS A 106 -11.22 -4.52 -3.89
CA HIS A 106 -10.00 -4.40 -3.12
C HIS A 106 -8.73 -4.50 -3.98
N LEU A 107 -8.82 -4.24 -5.29
CA LEU A 107 -7.70 -4.40 -6.24
C LEU A 107 -6.44 -3.65 -5.81
N PHE A 108 -6.57 -2.42 -5.33
CA PHE A 108 -5.44 -1.58 -4.90
C PHE A 108 -4.60 -2.30 -3.82
N LEU A 109 -5.27 -2.82 -2.79
CA LEU A 109 -4.64 -3.56 -1.70
C LEU A 109 -4.19 -4.96 -2.12
N SER A 110 -4.94 -5.59 -3.01
CA SER A 110 -4.58 -6.91 -3.54
C SER A 110 -3.25 -6.86 -4.31
N TYR A 111 -2.98 -5.79 -5.08
CA TYR A 111 -1.67 -5.60 -5.70
C TYR A 111 -0.55 -5.38 -4.68
N ILE A 112 -0.81 -4.70 -3.57
CA ILE A 112 0.16 -4.60 -2.46
C ILE A 112 0.51 -6.01 -1.93
N GLY A 113 -0.49 -6.88 -1.81
CA GLY A 113 -0.31 -8.29 -1.44
C GLY A 113 0.54 -9.09 -2.42
N VAL A 114 0.41 -8.84 -3.74
CA VAL A 114 1.34 -9.38 -4.76
C VAL A 114 2.78 -8.92 -4.45
N GLY A 115 2.95 -7.67 -4.02
CA GLY A 115 4.24 -7.11 -3.58
C GLY A 115 4.87 -7.84 -2.40
N PHE A 116 4.07 -8.18 -1.38
CA PHE A 116 4.55 -8.98 -0.25
C PHE A 116 5.01 -10.38 -0.65
N ALA A 117 4.37 -10.97 -1.67
CA ALA A 117 4.82 -12.22 -2.25
C ALA A 117 6.17 -12.09 -2.97
N LEU A 118 6.46 -10.94 -3.62
CA LEU A 118 7.76 -10.70 -4.29
C LEU A 118 8.94 -10.85 -3.33
N SER A 119 8.79 -10.44 -2.07
CA SER A 119 9.83 -10.57 -1.04
C SER A 119 10.20 -12.02 -0.71
N ARG A 120 9.30 -12.97 -0.99
CA ARG A 120 9.40 -14.40 -0.68
C ARG A 120 9.66 -15.26 -1.92
N LEU A 121 9.66 -14.68 -3.11
CA LEU A 121 9.85 -15.38 -4.37
C LEU A 121 11.20 -15.03 -5.02
N PRO A 122 11.87 -16.00 -5.65
CA PRO A 122 13.03 -15.71 -6.49
C PRO A 122 12.69 -14.68 -7.58
N ARG A 123 13.58 -13.69 -7.81
CA ARG A 123 13.37 -12.59 -8.77
C ARG A 123 12.94 -13.04 -10.17
N ARG A 124 13.42 -14.20 -10.63
CA ARG A 124 13.03 -14.79 -11.94
C ARG A 124 11.53 -15.13 -12.05
N LEU A 125 10.84 -15.33 -10.93
CA LEU A 125 9.41 -15.63 -10.91
C LEU A 125 8.54 -14.37 -10.89
N TRP A 126 9.11 -13.19 -10.64
CA TRP A 126 8.35 -11.94 -10.54
C TRP A 126 7.59 -11.61 -11.84
N ARG A 127 8.10 -12.01 -13.00
CA ARG A 127 7.39 -11.86 -14.28
C ARG A 127 6.07 -12.64 -14.39
N LYS A 128 5.80 -13.56 -13.46
CA LYS A 128 4.61 -14.43 -13.45
C LYS A 128 3.56 -14.02 -12.44
N VAL A 129 3.86 -13.09 -11.53
CA VAL A 129 3.01 -12.86 -10.34
C VAL A 129 1.82 -11.96 -10.61
N VAL A 130 1.87 -11.13 -11.65
CA VAL A 130 0.74 -10.30 -12.08
C VAL A 130 0.01 -11.04 -13.19
N PRO A 131 -1.22 -11.54 -12.95
CA PRO A 131 -2.01 -12.14 -14.01
C PRO A 131 -2.47 -11.09 -15.02
N ASP A 132 -2.73 -11.52 -16.25
CA ASP A 132 -3.39 -10.66 -17.24
C ASP A 132 -4.85 -10.44 -16.86
N LEU A 133 -5.17 -9.17 -16.60
CA LEU A 133 -6.51 -8.67 -16.26
C LEU A 133 -7.01 -7.68 -17.34
N THR A 134 -6.62 -7.87 -18.60
CA THR A 134 -7.11 -7.08 -19.74
C THR A 134 -8.64 -6.93 -19.68
N GLY A 135 -9.10 -5.68 -19.79
CA GLY A 135 -10.50 -5.29 -19.59
C GLY A 135 -10.80 -4.71 -18.20
N SER A 136 -9.92 -4.89 -17.21
CA SER A 136 -10.01 -4.19 -15.92
C SER A 136 -9.55 -2.74 -16.06
N ARG A 137 -10.37 -1.80 -15.58
CA ARG A 137 -10.08 -0.35 -15.60
C ARG A 137 -8.69 0.00 -15.07
N TYR A 138 -8.25 -0.68 -14.02
CA TYR A 138 -7.01 -0.35 -13.33
C TYR A 138 -5.78 -1.12 -13.84
N TYR A 139 -5.96 -2.10 -14.73
CA TYR A 139 -4.87 -2.88 -15.31
C TYR A 139 -4.41 -2.25 -16.65
N PRO A 140 -3.08 -2.14 -16.91
CA PRO A 140 -1.95 -2.55 -16.07
C PRO A 140 -1.48 -1.47 -15.10
N ARG A 141 -2.10 -0.28 -15.11
CA ARG A 141 -1.59 0.93 -14.44
C ARG A 141 -1.31 0.73 -12.96
N VAL A 142 -2.24 0.17 -12.17
CA VAL A 142 -2.08 0.10 -10.71
C VAL A 142 -1.25 -1.11 -10.25
N THR A 143 -0.73 -1.92 -11.18
CA THR A 143 0.17 -3.05 -10.85
C THR A 143 1.47 -2.58 -10.18
N TRP A 144 1.84 -1.30 -10.33
CA TRP A 144 2.95 -0.66 -9.60
C TRP A 144 2.77 -0.68 -8.08
N LEU A 145 1.53 -0.84 -7.57
CA LEU A 145 1.29 -1.07 -6.14
C LEU A 145 1.90 -2.39 -5.63
N ALA A 146 2.25 -3.33 -6.51
CA ALA A 146 3.05 -4.50 -6.12
C ALA A 146 4.52 -4.13 -5.85
N VAL A 147 5.08 -3.16 -6.56
CA VAL A 147 6.44 -2.68 -6.28
C VAL A 147 6.46 -1.83 -5.00
N ASP A 148 5.42 -1.02 -4.79
CA ASP A 148 5.15 -0.34 -3.51
C ASP A 148 5.04 -1.35 -2.36
N GLY A 149 4.20 -2.39 -2.49
CA GLY A 149 4.07 -3.43 -1.47
C GLY A 149 5.38 -4.15 -1.17
N TYR A 150 6.20 -4.40 -2.20
CA TYR A 150 7.55 -4.94 -2.00
C TYR A 150 8.44 -4.00 -1.17
N GLY A 151 8.43 -2.69 -1.47
CA GLY A 151 9.16 -1.69 -0.69
C GLY A 151 8.70 -1.63 0.77
N PHE A 152 7.38 -1.67 0.99
CA PHE A 152 6.79 -1.71 2.32
C PHE A 152 7.26 -2.92 3.12
N ASP A 153 7.13 -4.14 2.57
CA ASP A 153 7.53 -5.38 3.24
C ASP A 153 9.01 -5.34 3.62
N ARG A 154 9.87 -4.86 2.71
CA ARG A 154 11.31 -4.73 2.96
C ARG A 154 11.63 -3.78 4.11
N ALA A 155 11.01 -2.60 4.15
CA ALA A 155 11.23 -1.63 5.23
C ALA A 155 10.66 -2.11 6.57
N TYR A 156 9.48 -2.73 6.55
CA TYR A 156 8.79 -3.21 7.75
C TYR A 156 9.53 -4.39 8.42
N PHE A 157 9.99 -5.36 7.62
CA PHE A 157 10.63 -6.58 8.13
C PHE A 157 12.16 -6.48 8.26
N HIS A 158 12.80 -5.48 7.65
CA HIS A 158 14.26 -5.31 7.68
C HIS A 158 14.67 -3.84 7.86
N THR A 159 14.15 -3.21 8.90
CA THR A 159 14.29 -1.78 9.20
C THR A 159 15.75 -1.30 9.21
N ASP A 160 16.66 -2.02 9.86
CA ASP A 160 18.08 -1.62 9.87
C ASP A 160 18.68 -1.52 8.48
N ARG A 161 18.27 -2.41 7.57
CA ARG A 161 18.83 -2.48 6.22
C ARG A 161 18.21 -1.44 5.29
N TRP A 162 16.91 -1.21 5.39
CA TRP A 162 16.15 -0.42 4.40
C TRP A 162 15.78 0.98 4.88
N VAL A 163 15.72 1.20 6.19
CA VAL A 163 15.46 2.50 6.80
C VAL A 163 16.75 3.11 7.36
N SER A 164 17.50 2.38 8.19
CA SER A 164 18.73 2.92 8.80
C SER A 164 19.88 2.99 7.79
N ALA A 165 20.19 1.88 7.12
CA ALA A 165 21.22 1.82 6.07
C ALA A 165 20.71 2.23 4.68
N GLN A 166 19.41 2.51 4.55
CA GLN A 166 18.77 3.06 3.34
C GLN A 166 19.10 2.30 2.04
N LYS A 167 19.23 0.97 2.12
CA LYS A 167 19.63 0.12 1.00
C LYS A 167 18.83 0.42 -0.27
N VAL A 168 19.54 0.58 -1.38
CA VAL A 168 18.96 0.64 -2.73
C VAL A 168 19.00 -0.77 -3.35
N PRO A 169 17.86 -1.32 -3.81
CA PRO A 169 17.84 -2.62 -4.49
C PRO A 169 18.34 -2.52 -5.92
N HIS A 170 18.71 -3.65 -6.52
CA HIS A 170 18.87 -3.71 -7.97
C HIS A 170 17.54 -3.47 -8.67
N ALA A 171 17.56 -2.59 -9.68
CA ALA A 171 16.44 -2.32 -10.55
C ALA A 171 15.85 -3.62 -11.13
N TYR A 172 14.54 -3.61 -11.37
CA TYR A 172 13.82 -4.69 -12.04
C TYR A 172 12.93 -4.04 -13.11
N PRO A 173 12.89 -4.56 -14.36
CA PRO A 173 12.14 -3.94 -15.46
C PRO A 173 10.62 -4.18 -15.33
N TRP A 174 10.03 -3.74 -14.22
CA TRP A 174 8.61 -3.86 -13.95
C TRP A 174 7.83 -3.02 -14.94
N ALA A 175 6.85 -3.63 -15.62
CA ALA A 175 6.11 -2.98 -16.71
C ALA A 175 7.02 -2.26 -17.74
N GLY A 176 8.23 -2.80 -17.98
CA GLY A 176 9.20 -2.24 -18.93
C GLY A 176 10.08 -1.11 -18.38
N SER A 177 9.93 -0.68 -17.12
CA SER A 177 10.74 0.42 -16.55
C SER A 177 11.55 -0.02 -15.32
N GLY A 178 12.87 -0.07 -15.48
CA GLY A 178 13.81 -0.35 -14.39
C GLY A 178 14.04 0.83 -13.45
N ASP A 179 14.05 2.05 -13.99
CA ASP A 179 14.34 3.25 -13.21
C ASP A 179 13.16 3.61 -12.30
N TYR A 180 11.93 3.52 -12.82
CA TYR A 180 10.73 3.80 -12.04
C TYR A 180 10.47 2.74 -10.95
N PHE A 181 11.01 1.53 -11.10
CA PHE A 181 10.94 0.51 -10.05
C PHE A 181 11.55 1.01 -8.73
N LEU A 182 12.68 1.71 -8.76
CA LEU A 182 13.31 2.22 -7.54
C LEU A 182 12.43 3.26 -6.84
N ARG A 183 11.76 4.10 -7.63
CA ARG A 183 10.82 5.12 -7.13
C ARG A 183 9.58 4.50 -6.50
N ALA A 184 9.00 3.49 -7.15
CA ALA A 184 7.86 2.76 -6.59
C ALA A 184 8.24 1.98 -5.31
N VAL A 185 9.47 1.50 -5.17
CA VAL A 185 9.96 0.93 -3.91
C VAL A 185 9.94 1.99 -2.79
N ASP A 186 10.38 3.22 -3.08
CA ASP A 186 10.40 4.30 -2.08
C ASP A 186 9.01 4.73 -1.62
N GLN A 187 7.99 4.63 -2.48
CA GLN A 187 6.58 4.83 -2.08
C GLN A 187 6.18 3.83 -0.99
N GLY A 188 6.55 2.56 -1.17
CA GLY A 188 6.35 1.51 -0.18
C GLY A 188 7.10 1.75 1.13
N ILE A 189 8.37 2.17 1.04
CA ILE A 189 9.18 2.51 2.22
C ILE A 189 8.52 3.67 2.98
N GLY A 190 8.06 4.71 2.27
CA GLY A 190 7.37 5.85 2.87
C GLY A 190 6.12 5.43 3.64
N ARG A 191 5.31 4.54 3.06
CA ARG A 191 4.18 3.93 3.79
C ARG A 191 4.65 3.18 5.03
N ALA A 192 5.73 2.41 4.96
CA ALA A 192 6.23 1.65 6.11
C ALA A 192 6.72 2.57 7.24
N LEU A 193 7.34 3.72 6.92
CA LEU A 193 7.78 4.69 7.94
C LEU A 193 6.62 5.17 8.83
N TRP A 194 5.42 5.33 8.26
CA TRP A 194 4.22 5.67 9.04
C TRP A 194 3.93 4.64 10.14
N PHE A 195 4.00 3.35 9.81
CA PHE A 195 3.77 2.27 10.79
C PHE A 195 4.94 2.10 11.75
N ILE A 196 6.18 2.16 11.25
CA ILE A 196 7.40 2.03 12.06
C ILE A 196 7.46 3.10 13.15
N HIS A 197 6.98 4.30 12.86
CA HIS A 197 6.93 5.41 13.82
C HIS A 197 5.54 5.62 14.43
N GLY A 198 4.62 4.64 14.28
CA GLY A 198 3.34 4.62 14.97
C GLY A 198 2.45 5.84 14.72
N ALA A 199 2.43 6.34 13.47
CA ALA A 199 1.76 7.58 13.07
C ALA A 199 2.25 8.85 13.78
N GLY A 200 3.44 8.81 14.40
CA GLY A 200 4.07 9.98 15.02
C GLY A 200 4.68 10.92 13.98
N VAL A 201 3.96 11.99 13.63
CA VAL A 201 4.32 12.92 12.54
C VAL A 201 5.76 13.42 12.62
N ALA A 202 6.22 13.90 13.78
CA ALA A 202 7.59 14.40 13.93
C ALA A 202 8.64 13.30 13.63
N ALA A 203 8.44 12.10 14.19
CA ALA A 203 9.36 10.98 13.98
C ALA A 203 9.35 10.47 12.53
N VAL A 204 8.19 10.48 11.86
CA VAL A 204 8.07 10.16 10.43
C VAL A 204 8.81 11.20 9.59
N THR A 205 8.62 12.49 9.87
CA THR A 205 9.33 13.59 9.18
C THR A 205 10.84 13.43 9.34
N ASP A 206 11.34 13.25 10.56
CA ASP A 206 12.77 13.03 10.81
C ASP A 206 13.30 11.81 10.04
N ALA A 207 12.50 10.74 9.95
CA ALA A 207 12.88 9.56 9.20
C ALA A 207 12.98 9.81 7.69
N VAL A 208 12.01 10.52 7.09
CA VAL A 208 12.06 10.87 5.67
C VAL A 208 13.24 11.80 5.37
N LEU A 209 13.49 12.80 6.23
CA LEU A 209 14.57 13.77 6.02
C LEU A 209 15.98 13.15 6.09
N ARG A 210 16.14 11.99 6.75
CA ARG A 210 17.41 11.25 6.72
C ARG A 210 17.73 10.63 5.36
N PHE A 211 16.74 10.38 4.50
CA PHE A 211 16.99 9.86 3.15
C PHE A 211 17.56 10.95 2.22
N PRO A 212 18.35 10.57 1.19
CA PRO A 212 18.76 11.46 0.12
C PRO A 212 17.59 12.20 -0.50
N GLU A 213 17.79 13.49 -0.79
CA GLU A 213 16.76 14.41 -1.29
C GLU A 213 15.98 13.84 -2.50
N HIS A 214 16.69 13.25 -3.46
CA HIS A 214 16.10 12.66 -4.67
C HIS A 214 15.11 11.49 -4.42
N ARG A 215 15.06 10.93 -3.21
CA ARG A 215 14.13 9.86 -2.80
C ARG A 215 12.91 10.38 -2.04
N ARG A 216 13.00 11.61 -1.49
CA ARG A 216 12.04 12.14 -0.52
C ARG A 216 10.65 12.33 -1.10
N ALA A 217 10.54 12.74 -2.35
CA ALA A 217 9.25 12.93 -3.03
C ALA A 217 8.40 11.64 -3.01
N ASP A 218 8.99 10.50 -3.39
CA ASP A 218 8.29 9.22 -3.41
C ASP A 218 8.01 8.72 -1.97
N LEU A 219 8.93 8.91 -1.02
CA LEU A 219 8.69 8.61 0.41
C LEU A 219 7.51 9.41 0.97
N TRP A 220 7.45 10.71 0.74
CA TRP A 220 6.36 11.59 1.20
C TRP A 220 5.01 11.18 0.61
N SER A 221 4.99 10.76 -0.65
CA SER A 221 3.77 10.23 -1.25
C SER A 221 3.29 8.93 -0.58
N GLY A 222 4.22 8.09 -0.16
CA GLY A 222 3.91 6.89 0.62
C GLY A 222 3.36 7.23 2.01
N VAL A 223 3.98 8.22 2.67
CA VAL A 223 3.53 8.72 3.98
C VAL A 223 2.11 9.29 3.89
N GLY A 224 1.81 10.14 2.91
CA GLY A 224 0.46 10.70 2.72
C GLY A 224 -0.60 9.62 2.46
N LEU A 225 -0.24 8.61 1.66
CA LEU A 225 -1.10 7.45 1.41
C LEU A 225 -1.38 6.68 2.71
N ALA A 226 -0.35 6.33 3.49
CA ALA A 226 -0.53 5.60 4.74
C ALA A 226 -1.32 6.41 5.78
N ALA A 227 -1.00 7.69 5.96
CA ALA A 227 -1.69 8.59 6.89
C ALA A 227 -3.20 8.67 6.60
N THR A 228 -3.58 8.71 5.32
CA THR A 228 -4.98 8.79 4.91
C THR A 228 -5.68 7.43 4.92
N PHE A 229 -5.02 6.39 4.40
CA PHE A 229 -5.63 5.07 4.25
C PHE A 229 -5.73 4.33 5.59
N ALA A 230 -4.66 4.34 6.38
CA ALA A 230 -4.57 3.65 7.67
C ALA A 230 -4.98 4.53 8.86
N GLY A 231 -4.84 5.86 8.76
CA GLY A 231 -5.10 6.76 9.89
C GLY A 231 -4.06 6.58 10.98
N GLY A 232 -4.49 6.68 12.24
CA GLY A 232 -3.63 6.50 13.42
C GLY A 232 -3.16 7.82 14.06
N CYS A 233 -3.59 8.97 13.53
CA CYS A 233 -3.32 10.29 14.08
C CYS A 233 -4.59 11.15 14.11
N GLU A 234 -4.53 12.32 14.74
CA GLU A 234 -5.66 13.25 14.83
C GLU A 234 -5.61 14.32 13.73
N SER A 235 -6.61 15.21 13.69
CA SER A 235 -6.68 16.30 12.72
C SER A 235 -5.49 17.25 12.78
N GLU A 236 -5.02 17.59 13.99
CA GLU A 236 -3.87 18.48 14.19
C GLU A 236 -2.59 17.87 13.61
N ASP A 237 -2.46 16.55 13.67
CA ASP A 237 -1.35 15.79 13.11
C ASP A 237 -1.34 15.86 11.58
N PHE A 238 -2.50 15.83 10.91
CA PHE A 238 -2.58 16.01 9.46
C PHE A 238 -2.09 17.39 9.02
N SER A 239 -2.53 18.45 9.72
CA SER A 239 -2.06 19.81 9.45
C SER A 239 -0.55 19.94 9.67
N ALA A 240 -0.03 19.34 10.73
CA ALA A 240 1.41 19.29 11.01
C ALA A 240 2.17 18.53 9.91
N LEU A 241 1.65 17.38 9.46
CA LEU A 241 2.27 16.56 8.42
C LEU A 241 2.41 17.33 7.10
N ARG A 242 1.34 18.01 6.66
CA ARG A 242 1.38 18.84 5.44
C ARG A 242 2.38 19.99 5.55
N ARG A 243 2.44 20.67 6.70
CA ARG A 243 3.42 21.74 6.93
C ARG A 243 4.85 21.20 6.93
N LEU A 244 5.09 20.11 7.65
CA LEU A 244 6.43 19.52 7.82
C LEU A 244 6.96 18.83 6.56
N SER A 245 6.09 18.46 5.60
CA SER A 245 6.54 17.98 4.29
C SER A 245 7.26 19.03 3.45
N GLY A 246 7.18 20.32 3.83
CA GLY A 246 7.90 21.40 3.16
C GLY A 246 7.54 21.47 1.68
N GLU A 247 8.54 21.48 0.80
CA GLU A 247 8.34 21.48 -0.66
C GLU A 247 7.59 20.25 -1.20
N HIS A 248 7.51 19.16 -0.42
CA HIS A 248 6.87 17.91 -0.82
C HIS A 248 5.38 17.79 -0.44
N TRP A 249 4.72 18.91 -0.11
CA TRP A 249 3.30 18.92 0.25
C TRP A 249 2.41 18.36 -0.86
N ALA A 250 2.79 18.54 -2.13
CA ALA A 250 2.05 18.04 -3.27
C ALA A 250 2.12 16.52 -3.36
N GLU A 251 3.26 15.92 -2.99
CA GLU A 251 3.46 14.48 -2.92
C GLU A 251 2.63 13.85 -1.79
N VAL A 252 2.57 14.49 -0.62
CA VAL A 252 1.69 14.07 0.47
C VAL A 252 0.23 14.10 0.00
N GLY A 253 -0.21 15.19 -0.62
CA GLY A 253 -1.55 15.32 -1.20
C GLY A 253 -1.85 14.28 -2.29
N LEU A 254 -0.87 13.96 -3.14
CA LEU A 254 -0.96 12.86 -4.11
C LEU A 254 -1.24 11.52 -3.41
N GLY A 255 -0.46 11.19 -2.38
CA GLY A 255 -0.66 9.96 -1.60
C GLY A 255 -2.07 9.87 -1.01
N THR A 256 -2.54 10.99 -0.45
CA THR A 256 -3.90 11.15 0.09
C THR A 256 -4.97 10.89 -0.97
N VAL A 257 -4.86 11.50 -2.16
CA VAL A 257 -5.83 11.29 -3.26
C VAL A 257 -5.90 9.82 -3.68
N LEU A 258 -4.76 9.14 -3.79
CA LEU A 258 -4.72 7.72 -4.12
C LEU A 258 -5.34 6.85 -3.01
N ALA A 259 -5.11 7.20 -1.73
CA ALA A 259 -5.72 6.52 -0.59
C ALA A 259 -7.26 6.68 -0.57
N VAL A 260 -7.76 7.90 -0.79
CA VAL A 260 -9.20 8.18 -0.89
C VAL A 260 -9.81 7.38 -2.04
N LYS A 261 -9.18 7.39 -3.22
CA LYS A 261 -9.64 6.61 -4.37
C LYS A 261 -9.74 5.12 -4.04
N ALA A 262 -8.74 4.56 -3.36
CA ALA A 262 -8.74 3.16 -2.95
C ALA A 262 -9.86 2.84 -1.93
N ARG A 263 -10.11 3.71 -0.94
CA ARG A 263 -11.19 3.54 0.04
C ARG A 263 -12.58 3.58 -0.60
N VAL A 264 -12.81 4.57 -1.48
CA VAL A 264 -14.08 4.69 -2.21
C VAL A 264 -14.29 3.50 -3.15
N HIS A 265 -13.26 3.05 -3.86
CA HIS A 265 -13.33 1.86 -4.72
C HIS A 265 -13.64 0.58 -3.90
N ALA A 266 -13.13 0.49 -2.67
CA ALA A 266 -13.42 -0.62 -1.74
C ALA A 266 -14.83 -0.56 -1.12
N GLY A 267 -15.60 0.50 -1.38
CA GLY A 267 -16.96 0.66 -0.86
C GLY A 267 -17.02 1.02 0.62
N PHE A 268 -15.91 1.45 1.23
CA PHE A 268 -15.89 1.87 2.63
C PHE A 268 -14.89 3.01 2.87
N VAL A 269 -15.40 4.13 3.40
CA VAL A 269 -14.61 5.33 3.72
C VAL A 269 -14.61 5.50 5.26
N PRO A 270 -13.49 5.24 5.94
CA PRO A 270 -13.37 5.47 7.38
C PRO A 270 -13.56 6.95 7.76
N LYS A 271 -14.00 7.20 9.00
CA LYS A 271 -14.27 8.57 9.50
C LYS A 271 -13.06 9.50 9.40
N HIS A 272 -11.85 8.99 9.60
CA HIS A 272 -10.63 9.82 9.52
C HIS A 272 -10.25 10.21 8.09
N THR A 273 -10.82 9.57 7.06
CA THR A 273 -10.47 9.84 5.66
C THR A 273 -10.94 11.23 5.20
N GLU A 274 -12.08 11.72 5.70
CA GLU A 274 -12.56 13.08 5.39
C GLU A 274 -11.60 14.18 5.89
N PRO A 275 -11.25 14.26 7.19
CA PRO A 275 -10.30 15.27 7.66
C PRO A 275 -8.91 15.06 7.04
N ALA A 276 -8.46 13.82 6.80
CA ALA A 276 -7.19 13.57 6.12
C ALA A 276 -7.19 14.15 4.69
N SER A 277 -8.25 13.92 3.90
CA SER A 277 -8.40 14.47 2.55
C SER A 277 -8.41 16.00 2.56
N ALA A 278 -9.20 16.60 3.46
CA ALA A 278 -9.31 18.05 3.56
C ALA A 278 -7.97 18.69 3.96
N LEU A 279 -7.32 18.16 5.00
CA LEU A 279 -6.13 18.78 5.57
C LEU A 279 -4.86 18.49 4.76
N LEU A 280 -4.70 17.28 4.21
CA LEU A 280 -3.50 16.90 3.45
C LEU A 280 -3.58 17.25 1.97
N ALA A 281 -4.74 17.11 1.34
CA ALA A 281 -4.92 17.38 -0.09
C ALA A 281 -5.71 18.67 -0.38
N GLY A 282 -6.35 19.30 0.62
CA GLY A 282 -7.18 20.49 0.37
C GLY A 282 -8.46 20.16 -0.40
N MET A 283 -8.97 18.94 -0.28
CA MET A 283 -10.11 18.44 -1.07
C MET A 283 -11.05 17.62 -0.22
N SER A 284 -12.35 17.71 -0.50
CA SER A 284 -13.32 16.72 -0.04
C SER A 284 -13.06 15.34 -0.69
N VAL A 285 -13.62 14.29 -0.09
CA VAL A 285 -13.54 12.92 -0.65
C VAL A 285 -14.04 12.84 -2.10
N PRO A 286 -15.22 13.41 -2.46
CA PRO A 286 -15.68 13.40 -3.85
C PRO A 286 -14.75 14.14 -4.82
N GLU A 287 -14.19 15.28 -4.41
CA GLU A 287 -13.26 16.05 -5.26
C GLU A 287 -11.96 15.29 -5.52
N ALA A 288 -11.40 14.64 -4.50
CA ALA A 288 -10.20 13.81 -4.62
C ALA A 288 -10.43 12.62 -5.57
N VAL A 289 -11.58 11.94 -5.48
CA VAL A 289 -11.95 10.86 -6.40
C VAL A 289 -12.06 11.38 -7.83
N ALA A 290 -12.78 12.49 -8.02
CA ALA A 290 -12.99 13.08 -9.34
C ALA A 290 -11.67 13.57 -9.96
N LEU A 291 -10.74 14.08 -9.15
CA LEU A 291 -9.39 14.42 -9.59
C LEU A 291 -8.64 13.18 -10.10
N ALA A 292 -8.63 12.10 -9.33
CA ALA A 292 -7.97 10.85 -9.71
C ALA A 292 -8.52 10.30 -11.03
N ASP A 293 -9.84 10.36 -11.21
CA ASP A 293 -10.55 9.92 -12.43
C ASP A 293 -10.20 10.79 -13.65
N ARG A 294 -10.30 12.12 -13.54
CA ARG A 294 -9.92 13.01 -14.66
C ARG A 294 -8.45 12.87 -15.04
N ALA A 295 -7.56 12.68 -14.06
CA ALA A 295 -6.14 12.47 -14.31
C ALA A 295 -5.86 11.13 -15.02
N GLU A 296 -6.73 10.14 -14.87
CA GLU A 296 -6.67 8.86 -15.57
C GLU A 296 -7.03 9.03 -17.05
N GLU A 297 -8.13 9.74 -17.34
CA GLU A 297 -8.68 9.98 -18.68
C GLU A 297 -7.84 10.94 -19.54
N SER A 298 -7.16 11.91 -18.91
CA SER A 298 -6.36 12.93 -19.63
C SER A 298 -5.08 12.37 -20.29
N GLY A 299 -4.76 11.08 -20.15
CA GLY A 299 -3.63 10.46 -20.83
C GLY A 299 -3.99 10.08 -22.26
N GLY A 300 -3.53 10.85 -23.26
CA GLY A 300 -3.80 10.57 -24.67
C GLY A 300 -3.20 9.24 -25.15
N ARG A 301 -3.70 8.71 -26.29
CA ARG A 301 -3.22 7.43 -26.89
C ARG A 301 -1.70 7.39 -27.16
N ALA A 302 -1.04 8.53 -27.33
CA ALA A 302 0.42 8.63 -27.48
C ALA A 302 1.20 8.39 -26.18
N GLU A 303 0.56 8.52 -25.01
CA GLU A 303 1.11 8.22 -23.68
C GLU A 303 0.78 6.79 -23.21
N ALA A 304 0.26 5.91 -24.10
CA ALA A 304 -0.18 4.56 -23.72
C ALA A 304 0.91 3.67 -23.09
N GLY A 305 2.19 4.07 -23.17
CA GLY A 305 3.33 3.45 -22.48
C GLY A 305 3.90 4.24 -21.28
N LEU A 306 3.37 5.42 -20.96
CA LEU A 306 3.79 6.30 -19.85
C LEU A 306 2.63 6.41 -18.86
N SER A 307 2.30 5.28 -18.24
CA SER A 307 2.93 4.73 -17.03
C SER A 307 2.39 5.45 -15.80
N TYR A 308 2.09 4.68 -14.76
CA TYR A 308 1.55 5.11 -13.48
C TYR A 308 2.15 6.42 -12.92
N GLU A 309 3.39 6.74 -13.26
CA GLU A 309 4.01 8.04 -12.97
C GLU A 309 3.28 9.24 -13.58
N GLY A 310 2.89 9.19 -14.86
CA GLY A 310 2.19 10.32 -15.51
C GLY A 310 0.86 10.63 -14.84
N TRP A 311 0.14 9.59 -14.39
CA TRP A 311 -1.06 9.75 -13.57
C TRP A 311 -0.78 10.46 -12.25
N ARG A 312 0.26 10.01 -11.54
CA ARG A 312 0.70 10.59 -10.27
C ARG A 312 1.11 12.05 -10.42
N ARG A 313 1.90 12.39 -11.45
CA ARG A 313 2.32 13.77 -11.73
C ARG A 313 1.12 14.68 -12.03
N ARG A 314 0.12 14.20 -12.78
CA ARG A 314 -1.11 14.95 -13.08
C ARG A 314 -1.97 15.19 -11.84
N ILE A 315 -1.98 14.27 -10.89
CA ILE A 315 -2.64 14.46 -9.59
C ILE A 315 -1.86 15.48 -8.76
N ALA A 316 -0.55 15.28 -8.59
CA ALA A 316 0.32 16.16 -7.79
C ALA A 316 0.26 17.62 -8.27
N GLY A 317 0.32 17.85 -9.59
CA GLY A 317 0.23 19.20 -10.18
C GLY A 317 -1.12 19.91 -10.02
N ARG A 318 -2.12 19.25 -9.42
CA ARG A 318 -3.45 19.80 -9.16
C ARG A 318 -3.79 19.83 -7.66
N ILE A 319 -2.86 19.42 -6.79
CA ILE A 319 -3.02 19.62 -5.35
C ILE A 319 -2.89 21.13 -5.10
N PRO A 320 -3.85 21.77 -4.42
CA PRO A 320 -3.75 23.17 -4.06
C PRO A 320 -2.57 23.37 -3.13
N GLN A 321 -1.77 24.41 -3.40
CA GLN A 321 -0.77 24.85 -2.45
C GLN A 321 -1.47 25.19 -1.13
N ALA A 322 -0.89 24.79 0.00
CA ALA A 322 -1.36 25.28 1.27
C ALA A 322 -1.29 26.82 1.20
N GLU A 323 -2.37 27.52 1.54
CA GLU A 323 -2.28 28.93 1.85
C GLU A 323 -1.35 29.04 3.05
N ALA A 324 -0.05 29.17 2.80
CA ALA A 324 0.91 29.52 3.83
C ALA A 324 0.41 30.85 4.39
N ASP A 325 0.19 30.86 5.70
CA ASP A 325 -0.30 31.98 6.49
C ASP A 325 0.07 33.32 5.84
N ARG A 326 -0.90 33.96 5.17
CA ARG A 326 -0.87 35.42 4.97
C ARG A 326 -1.18 36.07 6.32
N ARG A 327 -0.33 35.85 7.33
CA ARG A 327 -0.28 36.61 8.57
C ARG A 327 1.14 36.59 9.11
#